data_AF-A0A9D8S2D7-F1
#
_entry.id   AF-A0A9D8S2D7-F1
#
_cell.length_a   1.000
_cell.length_b   1.000
_cell.length_c   1.000
_cell.angle_alpha   90.00
_cell.angle_beta   90.00
_cell.angle_gamma   90.00
#
_symmetry.space_group_name_H-M   'P 1'
#
loop_
_entity.id
_entity.type
_entity.pdbx_description
1 polymer ?
#
loop_
_entity_poly.entity_id
_entity_poly.type
_entity_poly.pdbx_seq_one_letter_code
_entity_poly.pdbx_strand_id
1 'polypeptide(L)'
;MKKITSMIAGLMLGLTIFLSAPPIDAAAAEYTVTETQAVLYTNEYTVILADADENTVVIPAVDADLPIQVTGVTSNGYFRIDLGGQTFYVNGAGLSAPVSDSSIYDSIMAQKAVFPEGMRWTNEDFREWKGGVFIGGYGCAGFAFAVSDAAFGDAPAYVHRDYDNIKVGDILRINNDTHSVIVLEVRENSVIVAEGNYNSSIHWGREIPKSNLEDPYSYILTRY
;
A
#
# COMPACT_ATOMS: atom_id res chain seq x y z
N MET A 1 44.81 -26.38 62.02
CA MET A 1 44.22 -25.95 60.73
C MET A 1 44.93 -24.68 60.29
N LYS A 2 45.69 -24.74 59.19
CA LYS A 2 46.38 -23.59 58.56
C LYS A 2 45.35 -22.64 57.95
N LYS A 3 45.48 -21.32 58.12
CA LYS A 3 45.44 -20.35 57.01
C LYS A 3 46.36 -19.16 57.31
N ILE A 4 47.14 -18.84 56.28
CA ILE A 4 48.18 -17.81 56.13
C ILE A 4 47.53 -16.62 55.38
N THR A 5 48.30 -15.52 55.25
CA THR A 5 48.16 -14.31 54.39
C THR A 5 47.44 -13.17 55.10
N SER A 6 48.06 -12.04 55.50
CA SER A 6 49.13 -11.19 54.93
C SER A 6 48.72 -10.42 53.66
N MET A 7 48.80 -9.09 53.80
CA MET A 7 49.36 -8.10 52.88
C MET A 7 48.50 -7.31 51.88
N ILE A 8 48.74 -5.98 51.97
CA ILE A 8 48.96 -4.98 50.90
C ILE A 8 47.80 -4.04 50.50
N ALA A 9 48.19 -2.76 50.53
CA ALA A 9 47.50 -1.56 50.11
C ALA A 9 47.24 -1.50 48.59
N GLY A 10 46.21 -0.74 48.20
CA GLY A 10 45.94 -0.42 46.80
C GLY A 10 44.98 0.76 46.66
N LEU A 11 45.57 1.90 46.28
CA LEU A 11 45.00 3.18 45.89
C LEU A 11 43.85 3.05 44.86
N MET A 12 42.73 3.75 45.04
CA MET A 12 41.69 3.94 44.01
C MET A 12 41.43 5.43 43.80
N LEU A 13 41.92 5.94 42.66
CA LEU A 13 41.52 7.21 42.06
C LEU A 13 40.52 6.85 40.96
N GLY A 14 39.29 7.40 41.02
CA GLY A 14 38.25 7.12 40.03
C GLY A 14 37.29 8.29 39.90
N LEU A 15 37.60 9.17 38.96
CA LEU A 15 36.83 10.33 38.51
C LEU A 15 35.50 9.87 37.89
N THR A 16 34.37 10.18 38.52
CA THR A 16 33.03 9.94 37.95
C THR A 16 32.69 11.04 36.95
N ILE A 17 32.78 10.70 35.66
CA ILE A 17 32.24 11.53 34.57
C ILE A 17 30.76 11.13 34.40
N PHE A 18 29.84 12.02 34.80
CA PHE A 18 28.45 11.92 34.36
C PHE A 18 28.37 12.38 32.90
N LEU A 19 28.43 11.45 31.95
CA LEU A 19 27.93 11.72 30.60
C LEU A 19 26.40 11.73 30.66
N SER A 20 25.82 12.92 30.77
CA SER A 20 24.44 13.11 30.34
C SER A 20 24.43 12.97 28.82
N ALA A 21 23.84 11.88 28.33
CA ALA A 21 23.47 11.82 26.93
C ALA A 21 22.49 12.97 26.66
N PRO A 22 22.68 13.78 25.62
CA PRO A 22 21.65 14.71 25.21
C PRO A 22 20.39 13.91 24.88
N PRO A 23 19.19 14.46 25.13
CA PRO A 23 17.97 13.87 24.60
C PRO A 23 18.16 13.74 23.09
N ILE A 24 17.99 12.51 22.59
CA ILE A 24 17.88 12.26 21.16
C ILE A 24 16.52 12.84 20.80
N ASP A 25 16.50 14.10 20.40
CA ASP A 25 15.32 14.69 19.77
C ASP A 25 15.18 13.96 18.43
N ALA A 26 14.39 12.88 18.44
CA ALA A 26 13.97 12.24 17.21
C ALA A 26 13.06 13.25 16.52
N ALA A 27 13.65 14.10 15.67
CA ALA A 27 12.89 14.97 14.81
C ALA A 27 11.98 14.06 13.97
N ALA A 28 10.68 14.10 14.25
CA ALA A 28 9.68 13.48 13.39
C ALA A 28 9.95 13.99 11.97
N ALA A 29 10.07 13.07 11.01
CA ALA A 29 10.24 13.47 9.64
C ALA A 29 9.02 14.31 9.23
N GLU A 30 9.22 15.60 8.97
CA GLU A 30 8.12 16.45 8.54
C GLU A 30 7.74 16.07 7.10
N TYR A 31 6.62 15.37 6.97
CA TYR A 31 6.03 15.05 5.68
C TYR A 31 5.05 16.16 5.29
N THR A 32 5.13 16.62 4.04
CA THR A 32 4.15 17.56 3.52
C THR A 32 2.79 16.87 3.42
N VAL A 33 1.71 17.57 3.79
CA VAL A 33 0.35 17.04 3.65
C VAL A 33 -0.34 17.71 2.47
N THR A 34 -0.84 16.90 1.54
CA THR A 34 -1.79 17.35 0.54
C THR A 34 -3.18 17.26 1.15
N GLU A 35 -3.80 18.42 1.39
CA GLU A 35 -5.14 18.53 1.94
C GLU A 35 -6.16 17.87 1.00
N THR A 36 -6.99 16.96 1.54
CA THR A 36 -8.07 16.29 0.81
C THR A 36 -9.19 15.94 1.78
N GLN A 37 -10.43 15.87 1.30
CA GLN A 37 -11.57 15.43 2.11
C GLN A 37 -12.24 14.25 1.45
N ALA A 38 -12.29 13.12 2.15
CA ALA A 38 -12.96 11.91 1.69
C ALA A 38 -13.47 11.11 2.89
N VAL A 39 -14.55 10.36 2.69
CA VAL A 39 -14.95 9.29 3.61
C VAL A 39 -14.47 7.98 3.02
N LEU A 40 -13.52 7.34 3.70
CA LEU A 40 -13.02 6.00 3.37
C LEU A 40 -13.50 5.03 4.44
N TYR A 41 -13.26 3.74 4.24
CA TYR A 41 -13.73 2.69 5.14
C TYR A 41 -12.55 1.89 5.65
N THR A 42 -12.60 1.47 6.91
CA THR A 42 -11.62 0.52 7.46
C THR A 42 -11.71 -0.83 6.75
N ASN A 43 -10.60 -1.54 6.71
CA ASN A 43 -10.55 -2.95 6.32
C ASN A 43 -9.79 -3.79 7.36
N GLU A 44 -9.59 -5.08 7.08
CA GLU A 44 -8.93 -6.04 7.98
C GLU A 44 -7.46 -5.69 8.32
N TYR A 45 -6.84 -4.78 7.57
CA TYR A 45 -5.47 -4.32 7.78
C TYR A 45 -5.40 -2.92 8.41
N THR A 46 -6.52 -2.38 8.89
CA THR A 46 -6.55 -1.03 9.48
C THR A 46 -5.76 -0.96 10.77
N VAL A 47 -4.74 -0.09 10.80
CA VAL A 47 -3.99 0.29 11.99
C VAL A 47 -4.03 1.82 12.12
N ILE A 48 -4.42 2.33 13.29
CA ILE A 48 -4.42 3.76 13.58
C ILE A 48 -3.12 4.13 14.30
N LEU A 49 -2.46 5.16 13.79
CA LEU A 49 -1.13 5.61 14.18
C LEU A 49 -1.18 7.06 14.69
N ALA A 50 -0.30 7.40 15.62
CA ALA A 50 -0.18 8.75 16.17
C ALA A 50 0.54 9.70 15.20
N ASP A 51 1.40 9.16 14.34
CA ASP A 51 2.13 9.89 13.30
C ASP A 51 2.15 9.07 12.00
N ALA A 52 2.65 9.66 10.91
CA ALA A 52 2.85 9.00 9.63
C ALA A 52 4.05 8.05 9.64
N ASP A 53 4.11 7.18 10.65
CA ASP A 53 5.17 6.22 10.94
C ASP A 53 4.56 4.94 11.53
N GLU A 54 4.88 3.80 10.92
CA GLU A 54 4.41 2.47 11.31
C GLU A 54 4.73 2.09 12.78
N ASN A 55 5.73 2.73 13.39
CA ASN A 55 6.14 2.49 14.77
C ASN A 55 5.29 3.23 15.81
N THR A 56 4.31 4.04 15.38
CA THR A 56 3.51 4.91 16.26
C THR A 56 2.09 4.39 16.50
N VAL A 57 1.93 3.06 16.59
CA VAL A 57 0.62 2.40 16.75
C VAL A 57 -0.15 2.87 17.98
N VAL A 58 -1.38 3.34 17.75
CA VAL A 58 -2.36 3.72 18.78
C VAL A 58 -3.45 2.66 18.89
N ILE A 59 -4.02 2.22 17.75
CA ILE A 59 -5.03 1.16 17.69
C ILE A 59 -4.57 0.11 16.67
N PRO A 60 -4.20 -1.10 17.11
CA PRO A 60 -3.57 -2.12 16.26
C PRO A 60 -4.56 -2.90 15.38
N ALA A 61 -5.86 -2.81 15.64
CA ALA A 61 -6.90 -3.45 14.85
C ALA A 61 -8.21 -2.68 15.02
N VAL A 62 -8.92 -2.48 13.91
CA VAL A 62 -10.22 -1.81 13.86
C VAL A 62 -11.17 -2.72 13.09
N ASP A 63 -12.43 -2.79 13.51
CA ASP A 63 -13.46 -3.51 12.74
C ASP A 63 -13.51 -2.96 11.32
N ALA A 64 -13.66 -3.83 10.33
CA ALA A 64 -13.79 -3.44 8.92
C ALA A 64 -15.12 -2.69 8.67
N ASP A 65 -15.17 -1.98 7.55
CA ASP A 65 -16.34 -1.27 7.03
C ASP A 65 -16.84 -0.10 7.90
N LEU A 66 -16.01 0.42 8.81
CA LEU A 66 -16.28 1.64 9.56
C LEU A 66 -15.87 2.87 8.76
N PRO A 67 -16.72 3.90 8.64
CA PRO A 67 -16.38 5.12 7.93
C PRO A 67 -15.34 5.95 8.70
N ILE A 68 -14.32 6.43 7.99
CA ILE A 68 -13.26 7.30 8.48
C ILE A 68 -13.19 8.57 7.63
N GLN A 69 -13.14 9.72 8.31
CA GLN A 69 -12.93 11.02 7.68
C GLN A 69 -11.44 11.24 7.41
N VAL A 70 -11.07 11.21 6.14
CA VAL A 70 -9.74 11.61 5.66
C VAL A 70 -9.71 13.12 5.49
N THR A 71 -8.64 13.73 6.00
CA THR A 71 -8.37 15.18 5.93
C THR A 71 -7.10 15.51 5.14
N GLY A 72 -6.30 14.52 4.74
CA GLY A 72 -5.07 14.76 3.98
C GLY A 72 -4.33 13.48 3.64
N VAL A 73 -3.36 13.58 2.73
CA VAL A 73 -2.40 12.51 2.44
C VAL A 73 -0.98 13.07 2.60
N THR A 74 -0.16 12.41 3.40
CA THR A 74 1.24 12.78 3.63
C THR A 74 2.11 12.36 2.44
N SER A 75 3.24 13.03 2.23
CA SER A 75 4.16 12.71 1.13
C SER A 75 4.78 11.32 1.18
N ASN A 76 4.73 10.64 2.33
CA ASN A 76 5.14 9.24 2.48
C ASN A 76 3.96 8.24 2.39
N GLY A 77 2.76 8.69 2.02
CA GLY A 77 1.63 7.82 1.65
C GLY A 77 0.66 7.46 2.77
N TYR A 78 0.74 8.11 3.94
CA TYR A 78 -0.22 7.93 5.01
C TYR A 78 -1.42 8.86 4.85
N PHE A 79 -2.59 8.36 5.18
CA PHE A 79 -3.82 9.12 5.22
C PHE A 79 -3.95 9.78 6.58
N ARG A 80 -4.00 11.12 6.61
CA ARG A 80 -4.33 11.89 7.79
C ARG A 80 -5.83 11.82 8.01
N ILE A 81 -6.26 11.39 9.19
CA ILE A 81 -7.67 11.15 9.52
C ILE A 81 -8.09 11.96 10.75
N ASP A 82 -9.37 12.31 10.83
CA ASP A 82 -9.98 12.91 12.02
C ASP A 82 -10.80 11.86 12.77
N LEU A 83 -10.46 11.63 14.04
CA LEU A 83 -11.23 10.79 14.95
C LEU A 83 -11.58 11.61 16.20
N GLY A 84 -12.82 12.10 16.25
CA GLY A 84 -13.32 12.86 17.40
C GLY A 84 -12.63 14.22 17.58
N GLY A 85 -12.20 14.87 16.49
CA GLY A 85 -11.51 16.17 16.54
C GLY A 85 -10.00 16.06 16.77
N GLN A 86 -9.44 14.84 16.75
CA GLN A 86 -8.01 14.59 16.87
C GLN A 86 -7.45 13.94 15.61
N THR A 87 -6.27 14.42 15.22
CA THR A 87 -5.52 13.92 14.06
C THR A 87 -4.84 12.60 14.37
N PHE A 88 -5.05 11.62 13.49
CA PHE A 88 -4.31 10.36 13.45
C PHE A 88 -3.91 10.03 12.00
N TYR A 89 -3.20 8.93 11.83
CA TYR A 89 -2.76 8.46 10.52
C TYR A 89 -3.08 6.98 10.32
N VAL A 90 -3.36 6.61 9.08
CA VAL A 90 -3.57 5.22 8.66
C VAL A 90 -2.78 5.00 7.38
N ASN A 91 -2.09 3.86 7.27
CA ASN A 91 -1.48 3.47 6.00
C ASN A 91 -2.59 3.25 4.96
N GLY A 92 -2.44 3.73 3.73
CA GLY A 92 -3.46 3.54 2.68
C GLY A 92 -3.89 2.08 2.48
N ALA A 93 -3.04 1.10 2.82
CA ALA A 93 -3.37 -0.32 2.85
C ALA A 93 -4.51 -0.69 3.78
N GLY A 94 -4.64 0.02 4.90
CA GLY A 94 -5.68 -0.17 5.90
C GLY A 94 -6.99 0.52 5.56
N LEU A 95 -7.13 1.12 4.37
CA LEU A 95 -8.33 1.82 3.96
C LEU A 95 -8.88 1.24 2.66
N SER A 96 -10.19 1.24 2.55
CA SER A 96 -10.95 0.87 1.37
C SER A 96 -11.76 2.06 0.89
N ALA A 97 -11.86 2.22 -0.44
CA ALA A 97 -12.77 3.20 -0.99
C ALA A 97 -14.24 2.80 -0.72
N PRO A 98 -15.19 3.75 -0.83
CA PRO A 98 -16.61 3.41 -0.80
C PRO A 98 -16.94 2.33 -1.83
N VAL A 99 -17.68 1.31 -1.41
CA VAL A 99 -18.25 0.34 -2.34
C VAL A 99 -19.25 1.09 -3.21
N SER A 100 -19.03 1.07 -4.53
CA SER A 100 -19.94 1.69 -5.50
C SER A 100 -20.92 0.64 -6.02
N ASP A 101 -22.23 0.94 -6.04
CA ASP A 101 -23.26 0.10 -6.68
C ASP A 101 -23.20 0.16 -8.23
N SER A 102 -22.13 0.73 -8.78
CA SER A 102 -21.98 1.08 -10.19
C SER A 102 -21.05 0.13 -10.93
N SER A 103 -20.84 0.36 -12.23
CA SER A 103 -20.15 -0.56 -13.13
C SER A 103 -18.73 -0.91 -12.63
N ILE A 104 -18.14 -2.01 -13.11
CA ILE A 104 -16.74 -2.40 -12.79
C ILE A 104 -15.78 -1.20 -12.89
N TYR A 105 -15.97 -0.36 -13.92
CA TYR A 105 -15.20 0.87 -14.10
C TYR A 105 -15.32 1.83 -12.89
N ASP A 106 -16.54 2.09 -12.43
CA ASP A 106 -16.78 3.03 -11.34
C ASP A 106 -16.18 2.53 -10.01
N SER A 107 -16.29 1.23 -9.73
CA SER A 107 -15.66 0.60 -8.57
C SER A 107 -14.13 0.67 -8.61
N ILE A 108 -13.53 0.50 -9.79
CA ILE A 108 -12.09 0.72 -10.01
C ILE A 108 -11.74 2.19 -9.79
N MET A 109 -12.52 3.13 -10.34
CA MET A 109 -12.24 4.56 -10.24
C MET A 109 -12.39 5.10 -8.83
N ALA A 110 -13.29 4.54 -8.02
CA ALA A 110 -13.40 4.85 -6.60
C ALA A 110 -12.08 4.58 -5.85
N GLN A 111 -11.27 3.62 -6.30
CA GLN A 111 -9.98 3.29 -5.67
C GLN A 111 -8.94 4.39 -5.76
N LYS A 112 -9.12 5.41 -6.63
CA LYS A 112 -8.27 6.61 -6.62
C LYS A 112 -8.27 7.34 -5.27
N ALA A 113 -9.31 7.13 -4.45
CA ALA A 113 -9.40 7.74 -3.14
C ALA A 113 -8.41 7.11 -2.13
N VAL A 114 -8.11 5.81 -2.25
CA VAL A 114 -7.13 5.08 -1.40
C VAL A 114 -5.76 4.89 -2.07
N PHE A 115 -5.73 4.94 -3.41
CA PHE A 115 -4.50 4.86 -4.22
C PHE A 115 -4.40 6.09 -5.14
N PRO A 116 -4.16 7.30 -4.59
CA PRO A 116 -4.06 8.50 -5.40
C PRO A 116 -2.85 8.45 -6.35
N GLU A 117 -2.93 9.20 -7.45
CA GLU A 117 -1.82 9.39 -8.38
C GLU A 117 -0.54 9.81 -7.63
N GLY A 118 0.59 9.15 -7.94
CA GLY A 118 1.88 9.45 -7.32
C GLY A 118 2.06 8.91 -5.90
N MET A 119 1.07 8.22 -5.32
CA MET A 119 1.25 7.54 -4.04
C MET A 119 2.45 6.59 -4.11
N ARG A 120 3.34 6.66 -3.11
CA ARG A 120 4.48 5.74 -3.00
C ARG A 120 3.97 4.29 -3.01
N TRP A 121 4.50 3.50 -3.93
CA TRP A 121 4.17 2.07 -4.05
C TRP A 121 5.30 1.32 -4.75
N THR A 122 5.79 0.26 -4.13
CA THR A 122 7.04 -0.42 -4.49
C THR A 122 6.94 -1.92 -4.39
N ASN A 123 8.04 -2.62 -4.71
CA ASN A 123 8.14 -4.06 -4.51
C ASN A 123 8.04 -4.52 -3.05
N GLU A 124 8.05 -3.62 -2.08
CA GLU A 124 7.82 -3.95 -0.66
C GLU A 124 6.32 -4.06 -0.33
N ASP A 125 5.47 -3.43 -1.14
CA ASP A 125 4.03 -3.35 -0.89
C ASP A 125 3.32 -4.62 -1.37
N PHE A 126 2.77 -5.38 -0.43
CA PHE A 126 2.06 -6.64 -0.68
C PHE A 126 0.55 -6.48 -0.57
N ARG A 127 -0.18 -7.24 -1.39
CA ARG A 127 -1.63 -7.47 -1.24
C ARG A 127 -1.97 -8.92 -1.47
N GLU A 128 -2.78 -9.47 -0.57
CA GLU A 128 -3.49 -10.72 -0.81
C GLU A 128 -4.46 -10.54 -1.97
N TRP A 129 -4.80 -11.64 -2.64
CA TRP A 129 -5.69 -11.60 -3.78
C TRP A 129 -6.79 -12.65 -3.69
N LYS A 130 -8.04 -12.20 -3.79
CA LYS A 130 -9.25 -13.05 -3.80
C LYS A 130 -9.48 -13.71 -5.16
N GLY A 131 -8.57 -13.47 -6.11
CA GLY A 131 -8.34 -14.18 -7.36
C GLY A 131 -8.44 -15.70 -7.35
N GLY A 132 -7.78 -16.29 -6.35
CA GLY A 132 -7.58 -17.73 -6.24
C GLY A 132 -6.51 -18.33 -7.16
N VAL A 133 -6.05 -17.63 -8.22
CA VAL A 133 -4.94 -18.09 -9.08
C VAL A 133 -3.58 -17.91 -8.39
N PHE A 134 -3.42 -16.80 -7.67
CA PHE A 134 -2.30 -16.55 -6.77
C PHE A 134 -2.83 -16.19 -5.39
N ILE A 135 -2.03 -16.41 -4.34
CA ILE A 135 -2.39 -16.00 -2.97
C ILE A 135 -2.37 -14.48 -2.80
N GLY A 136 -1.62 -13.77 -3.64
CA GLY A 136 -1.33 -12.35 -3.52
C GLY A 136 -0.13 -11.96 -4.38
N GLY A 137 0.28 -10.70 -4.29
CA GLY A 137 1.38 -10.15 -5.08
C GLY A 137 2.01 -8.92 -4.45
N TYR A 138 3.26 -8.67 -4.80
CA TYR A 138 4.00 -7.46 -4.43
C TYR A 138 3.99 -6.44 -5.57
N GLY A 139 4.24 -5.17 -5.25
CA GLY A 139 4.44 -4.10 -6.22
C GLY A 139 3.29 -4.00 -7.22
N CYS A 140 3.62 -4.02 -8.52
CA CYS A 140 2.62 -3.86 -9.57
C CYS A 140 1.48 -4.89 -9.52
N ALA A 141 1.80 -6.15 -9.19
CA ALA A 141 0.79 -7.20 -9.04
C ALA A 141 -0.10 -6.95 -7.83
N GLY A 142 0.50 -6.58 -6.68
CA GLY A 142 -0.26 -6.28 -5.46
C GLY A 142 -1.25 -5.14 -5.65
N PHE A 143 -0.86 -4.07 -6.35
CA PHE A 143 -1.78 -2.98 -6.68
C PHE A 143 -2.92 -3.46 -7.58
N ALA A 144 -2.62 -4.16 -8.68
CA ALA A 144 -3.64 -4.65 -9.60
C ALA A 144 -4.63 -5.61 -8.93
N PHE A 145 -4.15 -6.45 -8.01
CA PHE A 145 -4.98 -7.34 -7.20
C PHE A 145 -5.92 -6.58 -6.26
N ALA A 146 -5.43 -5.59 -5.51
CA ALA A 146 -6.28 -4.80 -4.63
C ALA A 146 -7.39 -4.06 -5.40
N VAL A 147 -7.07 -3.47 -6.55
CA VAL A 147 -8.07 -2.77 -7.38
C VAL A 147 -9.06 -3.77 -8.01
N SER A 148 -8.60 -4.96 -8.40
CA SER A 148 -9.48 -6.02 -8.91
C SER A 148 -10.44 -6.54 -7.84
N ASP A 149 -9.95 -6.79 -6.61
CA ASP A 149 -10.78 -7.26 -5.50
C ASP A 149 -11.85 -6.24 -5.11
N ALA A 150 -11.53 -4.94 -5.17
CA ALA A 150 -12.52 -3.89 -4.92
C ALA A 150 -13.63 -3.85 -5.99
N ALA A 151 -13.35 -4.27 -7.22
CA ALA A 151 -14.32 -4.28 -8.32
C ALA A 151 -15.14 -5.58 -8.40
N PHE A 152 -14.53 -6.71 -8.06
CA PHE A 152 -15.12 -8.05 -8.27
C PHE A 152 -15.42 -8.81 -6.98
N GLY A 153 -15.07 -8.27 -5.82
CA GLY A 153 -15.20 -8.96 -4.53
C GLY A 153 -14.48 -10.32 -4.56
N ASP A 154 -15.19 -11.37 -4.16
CA ASP A 154 -14.66 -12.73 -4.04
C ASP A 154 -14.95 -13.62 -5.26
N ALA A 155 -15.21 -13.04 -6.45
CA ALA A 155 -15.29 -13.83 -7.68
C ALA A 155 -14.02 -14.71 -7.86
N PRO A 156 -14.00 -15.74 -8.72
CA PRO A 156 -12.75 -16.40 -9.11
C PRO A 156 -12.09 -15.69 -10.31
N ALA A 157 -10.77 -15.84 -10.47
CA ALA A 157 -10.05 -15.39 -11.66
C ALA A 157 -9.65 -16.56 -12.57
N TYR A 158 -9.50 -16.27 -13.86
CA TYR A 158 -9.06 -17.22 -14.88
C TYR A 158 -7.97 -16.62 -15.76
N VAL A 159 -7.05 -17.47 -16.25
CA VAL A 159 -5.97 -17.06 -17.15
C VAL A 159 -6.36 -17.30 -18.60
N HIS A 160 -6.16 -16.32 -19.48
CA HIS A 160 -6.19 -16.50 -20.94
C HIS A 160 -5.10 -15.67 -21.63
N ARG A 161 -4.94 -15.89 -22.94
CA ARG A 161 -4.02 -15.14 -23.83
C ARG A 161 -4.74 -14.64 -25.09
N ASP A 162 -6.05 -14.47 -24.98
CA ASP A 162 -6.89 -13.92 -26.04
C ASP A 162 -6.93 -12.40 -25.90
N TYR A 163 -6.00 -11.72 -26.59
CA TYR A 163 -5.83 -10.26 -26.53
C TYR A 163 -6.90 -9.48 -27.31
N ASP A 164 -7.73 -10.17 -28.10
CA ASP A 164 -8.92 -9.58 -28.72
C ASP A 164 -10.11 -9.51 -27.75
N ASN A 165 -10.04 -10.26 -26.64
CA ASN A 165 -11.09 -10.35 -25.62
C ASN A 165 -10.69 -9.68 -24.30
N ILE A 166 -9.90 -8.60 -24.36
CA ILE A 166 -9.59 -7.76 -23.18
C ILE A 166 -10.84 -6.99 -22.78
N LYS A 167 -11.11 -6.94 -21.47
CA LYS A 167 -12.23 -6.20 -20.85
C LYS A 167 -11.73 -5.25 -19.76
N VAL A 168 -12.55 -4.25 -19.45
CA VAL A 168 -12.32 -3.36 -18.30
C VAL A 168 -12.24 -4.21 -17.02
N GLY A 169 -11.23 -3.94 -16.18
CA GLY A 169 -10.98 -4.70 -14.96
C GLY A 169 -10.13 -5.96 -15.12
N ASP A 170 -9.80 -6.38 -16.35
CA ASP A 170 -8.78 -7.42 -16.55
C ASP A 170 -7.41 -6.94 -16.05
N ILE A 171 -6.62 -7.87 -15.51
CA ILE A 171 -5.21 -7.62 -15.18
C ILE A 171 -4.35 -8.16 -16.32
N LEU A 172 -3.57 -7.27 -16.93
CA LEU A 172 -2.60 -7.64 -17.96
C LEU A 172 -1.25 -7.86 -17.29
N ARG A 173 -0.72 -9.07 -17.40
CA ARG A 173 0.69 -9.36 -17.14
C ARG A 173 1.45 -9.13 -18.44
N ILE A 174 2.37 -8.16 -18.44
CA ILE A 174 3.05 -7.65 -19.64
C ILE A 174 4.59 -7.67 -19.47
N ASN A 175 5.30 -7.29 -20.54
CA ASN A 175 6.76 -7.15 -20.58
C ASN A 175 7.50 -8.46 -20.26
N ASN A 176 7.12 -9.57 -20.89
CA ASN A 176 7.63 -10.92 -20.62
C ASN A 176 7.44 -11.35 -19.16
N ASP A 177 6.20 -11.26 -18.65
CA ASP A 177 5.87 -11.66 -17.28
C ASP A 177 6.63 -10.88 -16.20
N THR A 178 6.82 -9.56 -16.37
CA THR A 178 7.55 -8.72 -15.39
C THR A 178 6.71 -7.61 -14.77
N HIS A 179 5.62 -7.16 -15.41
CA HIS A 179 4.80 -6.06 -14.91
C HIS A 179 3.31 -6.36 -15.00
N SER A 180 2.54 -5.93 -14.00
CA SER A 180 1.09 -6.13 -13.96
C SER A 180 0.36 -4.80 -13.94
N VAL A 181 -0.67 -4.66 -14.77
CA VAL A 181 -1.50 -3.46 -14.87
C VAL A 181 -2.97 -3.85 -14.92
N ILE A 182 -3.90 -3.00 -14.48
CA ILE A 182 -5.34 -3.24 -14.56
C ILE A 182 -5.98 -2.33 -15.62
N VAL A 183 -6.87 -2.89 -16.44
CA VAL A 183 -7.49 -2.19 -17.58
C VAL A 183 -8.61 -1.25 -17.11
N LEU A 184 -8.54 0.00 -17.51
CA LEU A 184 -9.56 1.04 -17.29
C LEU A 184 -10.45 1.24 -18.51
N GLU A 185 -9.89 1.15 -19.72
CA GLU A 185 -10.58 1.38 -20.99
C GLU A 185 -9.98 0.49 -22.07
N VAL A 186 -10.83 -0.04 -22.95
CA VAL A 186 -10.41 -0.78 -24.14
C VAL A 186 -10.72 0.06 -25.36
N ARG A 187 -9.70 0.36 -26.16
CA ARG A 187 -9.81 1.06 -27.44
C ARG A 187 -9.56 0.08 -28.59
N GLU A 188 -9.73 0.57 -29.82
CA GLU A 188 -9.49 -0.22 -31.02
C GLU A 188 -8.08 -0.82 -31.04
N ASN A 189 -7.05 0.02 -30.88
CA ASN A 189 -5.63 -0.35 -31.02
C ASN A 189 -4.82 -0.22 -29.71
N SER A 190 -5.45 0.11 -28.60
CA SER A 190 -4.78 0.36 -27.32
C SER A 190 -5.69 0.05 -26.13
N VAL A 191 -5.12 0.09 -24.93
CA VAL A 191 -5.84 0.04 -23.66
C VAL A 191 -5.34 1.18 -22.76
N ILE A 192 -6.23 1.71 -21.93
CA ILE A 192 -5.87 2.62 -20.83
C ILE A 192 -5.80 1.80 -19.55
N VAL A 193 -4.75 2.00 -18.75
CA VAL A 193 -4.50 1.18 -17.56
C VAL A 193 -4.22 2.01 -16.31
N ALA A 194 -4.36 1.37 -15.16
CA ALA A 194 -3.76 1.78 -13.89
C ALA A 194 -2.71 0.76 -13.45
N GLU A 195 -1.71 1.22 -12.72
CA GLU A 195 -0.59 0.39 -12.30
C GLU A 195 0.10 0.93 -11.05
N GLY A 196 0.68 0.01 -10.27
CA GLY A 196 1.55 0.33 -9.15
C GLY A 196 3.00 0.06 -9.50
N ASN A 197 3.90 0.59 -8.68
CA ASN A 197 5.35 0.47 -8.88
C ASN A 197 5.82 1.03 -10.23
N TYR A 198 5.09 2.00 -10.78
CA TYR A 198 5.51 2.79 -11.92
C TYR A 198 6.39 3.92 -11.40
N ASN A 199 7.71 3.78 -11.60
CA ASN A 199 8.72 4.64 -10.97
C ASN A 199 8.55 4.73 -9.45
N SER A 200 8.30 3.60 -8.77
CA SER A 200 8.05 3.52 -7.32
C SER A 200 6.78 4.24 -6.85
N SER A 201 5.79 4.40 -7.73
CA SER A 201 4.51 5.06 -7.41
C SER A 201 3.31 4.42 -8.10
N ILE A 202 2.10 4.80 -7.67
CA ILE A 202 0.84 4.54 -8.36
C ILE A 202 0.69 5.50 -9.55
N HIS A 203 0.24 4.96 -10.69
CA HIS A 203 -0.06 5.73 -11.89
C HIS A 203 -1.40 5.31 -12.51
N TRP A 204 -2.21 6.29 -12.89
CA TRP A 204 -3.51 6.11 -13.54
C TRP A 204 -3.51 6.75 -14.93
N GLY A 205 -3.92 5.97 -15.94
CA GLY A 205 -4.25 6.50 -17.26
C GLY A 205 -3.15 6.34 -18.32
N ARG A 206 -2.16 5.46 -18.11
CA ARG A 206 -1.20 5.15 -19.18
C ARG A 206 -1.91 4.45 -20.32
N GLU A 207 -1.64 4.89 -21.54
CA GLU A 207 -2.06 4.22 -22.76
C GLU A 207 -1.00 3.20 -23.21
N ILE A 208 -1.43 1.97 -23.48
CA ILE A 208 -0.58 0.90 -24.00
C ILE A 208 -1.12 0.44 -25.36
N PRO A 209 -0.32 0.51 -26.44
CA PRO A 209 -0.68 -0.08 -27.71
C PRO A 209 -0.85 -1.61 -27.59
N LYS A 210 -1.87 -2.19 -28.22
CA LYS A 210 -2.09 -3.65 -28.22
C LYS A 210 -0.90 -4.42 -28.79
N SER A 211 -0.18 -3.83 -29.75
CA SER A 211 1.07 -4.37 -30.31
C SER A 211 2.17 -4.61 -29.28
N ASN A 212 2.08 -4.01 -28.09
CA ASN A 212 3.05 -4.15 -27.02
C ASN A 212 2.61 -5.13 -25.93
N LEU A 213 1.41 -5.72 -26.03
CA LEU A 213 0.84 -6.62 -25.03
C LEU A 213 1.19 -8.09 -25.29
N GLU A 214 1.37 -8.44 -26.57
CA GLU A 214 1.61 -9.82 -27.00
C GLU A 214 3.08 -10.21 -26.86
N ASP A 215 3.35 -11.19 -25.99
CA ASP A 215 4.62 -11.89 -25.92
C ASP A 215 4.44 -13.34 -25.41
N PRO A 216 5.45 -14.22 -25.54
CA PRO A 216 5.31 -15.65 -25.21
C PRO A 216 5.02 -15.96 -23.74
N TYR A 217 5.29 -15.03 -22.82
CA TYR A 217 5.22 -15.25 -21.37
C TYR A 217 4.04 -14.52 -20.72
N SER A 218 3.63 -13.40 -21.30
CA SER A 218 2.51 -12.58 -20.85
C SER A 218 1.16 -13.30 -20.92
N TYR A 219 0.23 -12.82 -20.10
CA TYR A 219 -1.11 -13.40 -19.96
C TYR A 219 -2.08 -12.39 -19.36
N ILE A 220 -3.37 -12.71 -19.45
CA ILE A 220 -4.48 -11.92 -18.94
C ILE A 220 -5.13 -12.71 -17.80
N LEU A 221 -5.35 -12.05 -16.66
CA LEU A 221 -6.22 -12.55 -15.59
C LEU A 221 -7.56 -11.83 -15.70
N THR A 222 -8.62 -12.60 -15.87
CA THR A 222 -9.98 -12.10 -16.00
C THR A 222 -10.88 -12.61 -14.87
N ARG A 223 -11.89 -11.83 -14.49
CA ARG A 223 -12.85 -12.12 -13.41
C ARG A 223 -14.28 -12.29 -13.95
N TYR A 224 -14.43 -12.43 -15.27
CA TYR A 224 -15.70 -12.55 -16.00
C TYR A 224 -16.07 -14.00 -16.33
#